data_AF-A0A7C0YWW1-F1
#
_entry.id   AF-A0A7C0YWW1-F1
#
_cell.length_a   1.000
_cell.length_b   1.000
_cell.length_c   1.000
_cell.angle_alpha   90.00
_cell.angle_beta   90.00
_cell.angle_gamma   90.00
#
_symmetry.space_group_name_H-M   'P 1'
#
loop_
_entity.id
_entity.type
_entity.pdbx_description
1 polymer ?
#
loop_
_entity_poly.entity_id
_entity_poly.type
_entity_poly.pdbx_seq_one_letter_code
_entity_poly.pdbx_strand_id
1 'polypeptide(L)'
;MHDLNRDLAPGAFGIPEPRGAELPEVDEDEIELVVTPGAAFDMLGYRLGYGGGFYDRLFAQIRPDCLKVGIAFSFQLVDSVPHEPTDVPVDIVVTDQHIIRAYELREEISEARSPHKSA
;
A
#
# COMPACT_ATOMS: atom_id res chain seq x y z
N MET A 1 -10.35 21.23 -16.03
CA MET A 1 -9.73 19.97 -16.52
C MET A 1 -8.26 20.05 -16.17
N HIS A 2 -7.75 19.10 -15.41
CA HIS A 2 -6.34 19.06 -14.98
C HIS A 2 -5.43 18.75 -16.18
N ASP A 3 -4.29 19.46 -16.27
CA ASP A 3 -3.27 19.30 -17.30
C ASP A 3 -1.94 18.99 -16.62
N LEU A 4 -1.49 17.73 -16.74
CA LEU A 4 -0.29 17.24 -16.07
C LEU A 4 0.97 18.07 -16.39
N ASN A 5 1.06 18.69 -17.57
CA ASN A 5 2.22 19.51 -17.94
C ASN A 5 2.28 20.82 -17.14
N ARG A 6 1.12 21.33 -16.72
CA ARG A 6 0.97 22.54 -15.92
C ARG A 6 0.97 22.22 -14.43
N ASP A 7 0.29 21.15 -14.07
CA ASP A 7 -0.08 20.78 -12.69
C ASP A 7 1.04 20.01 -11.96
N LEU A 8 2.07 19.53 -12.66
CA LEU A 8 3.20 18.80 -12.06
C LEU A 8 4.54 19.52 -12.27
N ALA A 9 5.43 19.41 -11.29
CA ALA A 9 6.82 19.85 -11.35
C ALA A 9 7.76 18.70 -10.95
N PRO A 10 9.02 18.67 -11.43
CA PRO A 10 10.00 17.73 -10.91
C PRO A 10 10.21 17.93 -9.40
N GLY A 11 9.97 16.88 -8.63
CA GLY A 11 10.18 16.83 -7.18
C GLY A 11 11.38 15.97 -6.80
N ALA A 12 11.28 15.24 -5.68
CA ALA A 12 12.34 14.37 -5.21
C ALA A 12 12.68 13.29 -6.25
N PHE A 13 13.98 13.05 -6.47
CA PHE A 13 14.49 12.08 -7.45
C PHE A 13 14.01 12.33 -8.91
N GLY A 14 13.52 13.53 -9.22
CA GLY A 14 12.96 13.86 -10.53
C GLY A 14 11.56 13.28 -10.78
N ILE A 15 10.90 12.74 -9.74
CA ILE A 15 9.53 12.25 -9.82
C ILE A 15 8.59 13.47 -9.95
N PRO A 16 7.63 13.47 -10.89
CA PRO A 16 6.64 14.53 -10.97
C PRO A 16 5.79 14.61 -9.69
N GLU A 17 5.83 15.76 -9.02
CA GLU A 17 5.03 16.07 -7.83
C GLU A 17 4.04 17.21 -8.16
N PRO A 18 2.90 17.29 -7.45
CA PRO A 18 1.94 18.38 -7.63
C PRO A 18 2.59 19.77 -7.50
N ARG A 19 2.39 20.63 -8.50
CA ARG A 19 2.93 22.00 -8.58
C ARG A 19 1.91 22.99 -8.02
N GLY A 20 2.30 23.71 -6.98
CA GLY A 20 1.60 24.92 -6.53
C GLY A 20 1.61 25.03 -5.01
N ALA A 21 2.02 26.19 -4.49
CA ALA A 21 1.95 26.52 -3.06
C ALA A 21 0.51 26.66 -2.52
N GLU A 22 -0.49 26.49 -3.39
CA GLU A 22 -1.92 26.68 -3.09
C GLU A 22 -2.75 25.40 -3.26
N LEU A 23 -2.12 24.24 -3.48
CA LEU A 23 -2.86 22.99 -3.32
C LEU A 23 -3.15 22.83 -1.83
N PRO A 24 -4.43 22.69 -1.43
CA PRO A 24 -4.74 22.43 -0.03
C PRO A 24 -4.05 21.13 0.37
N GLU A 25 -3.31 21.17 1.47
CA GLU A 25 -2.87 19.95 2.13
C GLU A 25 -4.13 19.15 2.49
N VAL A 26 -4.09 17.85 2.20
CA VAL A 26 -5.15 16.92 2.56
C VAL A 26 -4.71 16.28 3.86
N ASP A 27 -5.52 16.43 4.90
CA ASP A 27 -5.27 15.77 6.19
C ASP A 27 -5.28 14.25 5.97
N GLU A 28 -4.39 13.53 6.66
CA GLU A 28 -4.28 12.07 6.51
C GLU A 28 -5.59 11.34 6.86
N ASP A 29 -6.42 11.95 7.71
CA ASP A 29 -7.74 11.46 8.10
C ASP A 29 -8.80 11.56 6.99
N GLU A 30 -8.57 12.38 5.95
CA GLU A 30 -9.47 12.48 4.79
C GLU A 30 -9.17 11.43 3.72
N ILE A 31 -8.05 10.70 3.83
CA ILE A 31 -7.65 9.69 2.86
C ILE A 31 -8.47 8.41 3.05
N GLU A 32 -9.28 8.07 2.04
CA GLU A 32 -10.08 6.84 2.04
C GLU A 32 -9.39 5.65 1.36
N LEU A 33 -8.46 5.95 0.44
CA LEU A 33 -7.78 4.96 -0.38
C LEU A 33 -6.34 5.42 -0.68
N VAL A 34 -5.38 4.51 -0.48
CA VAL A 34 -4.00 4.68 -0.94
C VAL A 34 -3.67 3.64 -2.00
N VAL A 35 -3.23 4.10 -3.16
CA VAL A 35 -2.66 3.25 -4.21
C VAL A 35 -1.14 3.25 -4.06
N THR A 36 -0.58 2.06 -3.91
CA THR A 36 0.80 1.84 -3.47
C THR A 36 1.57 1.00 -4.49
N PRO A 37 2.68 1.51 -5.05
CA PRO A 37 3.59 0.70 -5.85
C PRO A 37 4.56 -0.08 -4.95
N GLY A 38 5.22 -1.07 -5.54
CA GLY A 38 6.28 -1.85 -4.89
C GLY A 38 7.16 -2.54 -5.93
N ALA A 39 8.35 -2.97 -5.53
CA ALA A 39 9.23 -3.81 -6.33
C ALA A 39 8.72 -5.26 -6.38
N ALA A 40 8.19 -5.75 -5.25
CA ALA A 40 7.56 -7.05 -5.12
C ALA A 40 6.42 -7.02 -4.10
N PHE A 41 5.48 -7.94 -4.21
CA PHE A 41 4.38 -8.17 -3.29
C PHE A 41 4.23 -9.67 -3.01
N ASP A 42 3.70 -10.03 -1.84
CA ASP A 42 3.25 -11.39 -1.58
C ASP A 42 1.72 -11.48 -1.40
N MET A 43 1.23 -12.72 -1.27
CA MET A 43 -0.20 -13.01 -1.11
C MET A 43 -0.81 -12.45 0.17
N LEU A 44 0.01 -12.13 1.19
CA LEU A 44 -0.43 -11.55 2.45
C LEU A 44 -0.41 -10.01 2.42
N GLY A 45 -0.04 -9.42 1.27
CA GLY A 45 -0.02 -7.98 1.05
C GLY A 45 1.25 -7.31 1.56
N TYR A 46 2.26 -8.06 2.01
CA TYR A 46 3.56 -7.45 2.28
C TYR A 46 4.22 -7.02 0.97
N ARG A 47 4.98 -5.95 1.04
CA ARG A 47 5.56 -5.30 -0.14
C ARG A 47 7.02 -4.95 0.08
N LEU A 48 7.84 -5.17 -0.93
CA LEU A 48 9.21 -4.68 -0.96
C LEU A 48 9.21 -3.31 -1.62
N GLY A 49 9.45 -2.25 -0.85
CA GLY A 49 9.60 -0.89 -1.36
C GLY A 49 10.98 -0.62 -1.98
N TYR A 50 11.21 0.63 -2.37
CA TYR A 50 12.50 1.09 -2.92
C TYR A 50 13.48 1.62 -1.84
N GLY A 51 13.24 1.28 -0.57
CA GLY A 51 14.15 1.58 0.56
C GLY A 51 13.92 2.90 1.31
N GLY A 52 12.94 3.71 0.93
CA GLY A 52 12.67 5.01 1.57
C GLY A 52 11.66 5.00 2.73
N GLY A 53 10.97 3.88 2.96
CA GLY A 53 9.95 3.75 4.03
C GLY A 53 8.87 4.84 4.02
N PHE A 54 8.57 5.43 2.86
CA PHE A 54 7.61 6.53 2.75
C PHE A 54 6.18 6.07 3.04
N TYR A 55 5.80 4.92 2.47
CA TYR A 55 4.46 4.39 2.63
C TYR A 55 4.21 3.76 4.00
N ASP A 56 5.20 3.15 4.64
CA ASP A 56 5.02 2.63 6.02
C ASP A 56 4.79 3.77 7.00
N ARG A 57 5.46 4.91 6.81
CA ARG A 57 5.21 6.14 7.56
C ARG A 57 3.80 6.69 7.33
N LEU A 58 3.36 6.76 6.07
CA LEU A 58 2.00 7.18 5.72
C LEU A 58 0.95 6.23 6.33
N PHE A 59 1.15 4.93 6.20
CA PHE A 59 0.23 3.90 6.72
C PHE A 59 0.08 3.94 8.24
N ALA A 60 1.09 4.43 8.96
CA ALA A 60 1.03 4.65 10.40
C ALA A 60 0.28 5.94 10.81
N GLN A 61 0.05 6.86 9.87
CA GLN A 61 -0.60 8.16 10.11
C GLN A 61 -2.06 8.20 9.67
N ILE A 62 -2.41 7.50 8.59
CA ILE A 62 -3.79 7.41 8.09
C ILE A 62 -4.69 6.56 8.99
N ARG A 63 -6.01 6.73 8.83
CA ARG A 63 -7.00 5.95 9.57
C ARG A 63 -6.82 4.44 9.37
N PRO A 64 -7.08 3.62 10.40
CA PRO A 64 -7.00 2.16 10.29
C PRO A 64 -7.90 1.58 9.19
N ASP A 65 -9.04 2.22 8.92
CA ASP A 65 -10.03 1.81 7.92
C ASP A 65 -9.77 2.35 6.50
N CYS A 66 -8.74 3.17 6.31
CA CYS A 66 -8.31 3.57 4.98
C CYS A 66 -7.86 2.35 4.18
N LEU A 67 -8.41 2.18 2.97
CA LEU A 67 -8.11 1.04 2.13
C LEU A 67 -6.71 1.17 1.51
N LYS A 68 -5.88 0.15 1.66
CA LYS A 68 -4.51 0.13 1.12
C LYS A 68 -4.46 -0.85 -0.06
N VAL A 69 -4.15 -0.36 -1.25
CA VAL A 69 -4.13 -1.17 -2.47
C VAL A 69 -2.74 -1.17 -3.08
N GLY A 70 -2.12 -2.34 -3.18
CA GLY A 70 -0.93 -2.57 -3.96
C GLY A 70 -1.27 -2.71 -5.43
N ILE A 71 -0.55 -2.02 -6.32
CA ILE A 71 -0.62 -2.27 -7.77
C ILE A 71 0.72 -2.82 -8.22
N ALA A 72 0.67 -3.95 -8.93
CA ALA A 72 1.85 -4.68 -9.36
C ALA A 72 1.58 -5.39 -10.69
N PHE A 73 2.63 -5.79 -11.40
CA PHE A 73 2.47 -6.85 -12.41
C PHE A 73 2.48 -8.23 -11.73
N SER A 74 1.89 -9.22 -12.38
CA SER A 74 1.87 -10.61 -11.93
C SER A 74 3.27 -11.17 -11.66
N PHE A 75 4.30 -10.76 -12.40
CA PHE A 75 5.69 -11.17 -12.15
C PHE A 75 6.31 -10.56 -10.88
N GLN A 76 5.71 -9.49 -10.34
CA GLN A 76 6.15 -8.88 -9.08
C GLN A 76 5.48 -9.55 -7.87
N LEU A 77 4.54 -10.47 -8.10
CA LEU A 77 3.99 -11.30 -7.05
C LEU A 77 4.95 -12.48 -6.79
N VAL A 78 5.45 -12.57 -5.56
CA VAL A 78 6.42 -13.56 -5.12
C VAL A 78 5.88 -14.37 -3.94
N ASP A 79 6.50 -15.51 -3.64
CA ASP A 79 6.03 -16.42 -2.60
C ASP A 79 6.02 -15.78 -1.21
N SER A 80 7.05 -14.98 -0.88
CA SER A 80 7.11 -14.21 0.36
C SER A 80 7.99 -12.98 0.20
N VAL A 81 7.57 -11.90 0.84
CA VAL A 81 8.37 -10.68 0.97
C VAL A 81 9.00 -10.64 2.37
N PRO A 82 10.32 -10.45 2.48
CA PRO A 82 10.95 -10.16 3.77
C PRO A 82 10.37 -8.88 4.35
N HIS A 83 9.88 -8.93 5.58
CA HIS A 83 9.25 -7.80 6.25
C HIS A 83 9.64 -7.76 7.73
N GLU A 84 9.58 -6.57 8.29
CA GLU A 84 9.77 -6.27 9.71
C GLU A 84 8.41 -6.11 10.42
N PRO A 85 8.36 -6.20 11.77
CA PRO A 85 7.11 -6.02 12.52
C PRO A 85 6.45 -4.64 12.33
N THR A 86 7.22 -3.64 11.90
CA THR A 86 6.75 -2.29 11.61
C THR A 86 6.18 -2.14 10.20
N ASP A 87 6.40 -3.10 9.31
CA ASP A 87 5.90 -3.05 7.95
C ASP A 87 4.40 -3.33 7.94
N VAL A 88 3.64 -2.40 7.37
CA VAL A 88 2.19 -2.50 7.26
C VAL A 88 1.85 -3.09 5.90
N PRO A 89 1.20 -4.27 5.85
CA PRO A 89 0.82 -4.88 4.58
C PRO A 89 -0.38 -4.14 3.97
N VAL A 90 -0.50 -4.18 2.64
CA VAL A 90 -1.69 -3.68 1.94
C VAL A 90 -2.87 -4.64 2.14
N ASP A 91 -4.08 -4.15 1.91
CA ASP A 91 -5.31 -4.93 2.05
C ASP A 91 -5.61 -5.72 0.78
N ILE A 92 -5.33 -5.13 -0.38
CA ILE A 92 -5.57 -5.74 -1.69
C ILE A 92 -4.33 -5.59 -2.56
N VAL A 93 -3.98 -6.63 -3.33
CA VAL A 93 -2.99 -6.55 -4.41
C VAL A 93 -3.71 -6.73 -5.75
N VAL A 94 -3.64 -5.73 -6.61
CA VAL A 94 -4.18 -5.78 -7.97
C VAL A 94 -3.04 -5.99 -8.95
N THR A 95 -3.17 -7.02 -9.78
CA THR A 95 -2.24 -7.33 -10.87
C THR A 95 -2.93 -7.32 -12.21
N ASP A 96 -2.14 -7.44 -13.28
CA ASP A 96 -2.65 -7.60 -14.64
C ASP A 96 -3.39 -8.94 -14.87
N GLN A 97 -3.27 -9.90 -13.94
CA GLN A 97 -3.90 -11.22 -14.03
C GLN A 97 -4.96 -11.48 -12.95
N HIS A 98 -4.76 -10.96 -11.74
CA HIS A 98 -5.54 -11.31 -10.55
C HIS A 98 -5.75 -10.13 -9.61
N ILE A 99 -6.83 -10.20 -8.83
CA ILE A 99 -7.07 -9.35 -7.66
C ILE A 99 -6.99 -10.26 -6.43
N ILE A 100 -6.09 -9.93 -5.51
CA ILE A 100 -5.86 -10.70 -4.29
C ILE A 100 -6.36 -9.87 -3.12
N ARG A 101 -7.33 -10.41 -2.37
CA ARG A 101 -7.83 -9.81 -1.12
C ARG A 101 -7.00 -10.32 0.04
N ALA A 102 -5.84 -9.70 0.24
CA ALA A 102 -4.86 -10.13 1.23
C ALA A 102 -5.42 -10.12 2.66
N TYR A 103 -6.32 -9.18 2.99
CA TYR A 103 -6.96 -9.13 4.31
C TYR A 103 -7.76 -10.41 4.63
N GLU A 104 -8.50 -10.97 3.66
CA GLU A 104 -9.29 -12.21 3.85
C GLU A 104 -8.36 -13.39 4.16
N LEU A 105 -7.24 -13.52 3.43
CA LEU A 105 -6.24 -14.57 3.67
C LEU A 105 -5.59 -14.44 5.05
N ARG A 106 -5.30 -13.21 5.50
CA ARG A 106 -4.75 -12.97 6.84
C ARG A 106 -5.75 -13.34 7.95
N GLU A 107 -7.03 -13.04 7.76
CA GLU A 107 -8.10 -13.43 8.67
C GLU A 107 -8.22 -14.95 8.78
N GLU A 108 -8.28 -15.66 7.65
CA GLU A 108 -8.33 -17.13 7.60
C GLU A 108 -7.15 -17.80 8.33
N ILE A 109 -5.93 -17.28 8.12
CA ILE A 109 -4.72 -17.80 8.79
C ILE A 109 -4.77 -17.54 10.30
N SER A 110 -5.28 -16.37 10.72
CA SER A 110 -5.44 -16.02 12.13
C SER A 110 -6.42 -16.97 12.83
N GLU A 111 -7.57 -17.24 12.20
CA GLU A 111 -8.59 -18.16 12.72
C GLU A 111 -8.06 -19.61 12.83
N ALA A 112 -7.39 -20.09 11.78
CA ALA A 112 -6.82 -21.44 11.76
C ALA A 112 -5.73 -21.65 12.82
N ARG A 113 -5.03 -20.58 13.23
CA ARG A 113 -4.00 -20.60 14.29
C ARG A 113 -4.57 -20.48 15.70
N SER A 114 -5.88 -20.28 15.86
CA SER A 114 -6.55 -20.17 17.16
C SER A 114 -7.39 -21.40 17.58
N PRO A 115 -6.94 -22.67 17.39
CA PRO A 115 -7.84 -23.81 17.57
C PRO A 115 -8.21 -24.17 19.02
N HIS A 116 -7.69 -23.54 20.09
CA HIS A 116 -8.05 -23.88 21.48
C HIS A 116 -8.29 -22.65 22.39
N LYS A 117 -9.52 -22.14 22.39
CA LYS A 117 -10.14 -21.52 23.58
C LYS A 117 -11.54 -22.11 23.77
N SER A 118 -11.59 -23.36 24.21
CA SER A 118 -12.82 -24.01 24.65
C SER A 118 -12.51 -24.95 25.82
N ALA A 119 -12.63 -24.40 27.03
CA ALA A 119 -13.15 -24.98 28.28
C ALA A 119 -12.83 -24.04 29.45
#